data_AF-A0A1V3PW46-F1
#
_entry.id   AF-A0A1V3PW46-F1
#
_cell.length_a   1.000
_cell.length_b   1.000
_cell.length_c   1.000
_cell.angle_alpha   90.00
_cell.angle_beta   90.00
_cell.angle_gamma   90.00
#
_symmetry.space_group_name_H-M   'P 1'
#
loop_
_entity.id
_entity.type
_entity.pdbx_description
1 polymer ?
#
loop_
_entity_poly.entity_id
_entity_poly.type
_entity_poly.pdbx_seq_one_letter_code
_entity_poly.pdbx_strand_id
1 'polypeptide(L)'
;MQPTAGIYRHYKGQRYRVLGTARHSETLEPMVVYQALYGEHGLWVRPAAMFCETIELDGEPIARFALEQADDEASGATSSAPADATPTWNRTP
;
A
#
# COMPACT_ATOMS: atom_id res chain seq x y z
N MET A 1 -6.17 -9.71 -7.43
CA MET A 1 -4.82 -10.14 -6.99
C MET A 1 -4.35 -9.13 -5.95
N GLN A 2 -3.78 -9.57 -4.83
CA GLN A 2 -3.23 -8.67 -3.81
C GLN A 2 -1.71 -8.57 -4.06
N PRO A 3 -1.14 -7.39 -4.35
CA PRO A 3 0.30 -7.27 -4.54
C PRO A 3 1.02 -7.52 -3.22
N THR A 4 2.19 -8.16 -3.31
CA THR A 4 3.12 -8.34 -2.20
C THR A 4 3.58 -6.97 -1.70
N ALA A 5 3.78 -6.82 -0.39
CA ALA A 5 4.45 -5.63 0.13
C ALA A 5 5.91 -5.60 -0.38
N GLY A 6 6.44 -4.40 -0.64
CA GLY A 6 7.78 -4.28 -1.20
C GLY A 6 8.00 -3.06 -2.08
N ILE A 7 9.17 -3.00 -2.70
CA ILE A 7 9.57 -1.96 -3.63
C ILE A 7 9.12 -2.34 -5.05
N TYR A 8 8.38 -1.44 -5.67
CA TYR A 8 7.91 -1.52 -7.04
C TYR A 8 8.49 -0.39 -7.87
N ARG A 9 8.85 -0.70 -9.12
CA ARG A 9 9.25 0.29 -10.12
C ARG A 9 8.14 0.49 -11.13
N HIS A 10 7.74 1.74 -11.29
CA HIS A 10 6.83 2.14 -12.36
C HIS A 10 7.58 2.13 -13.69
N TYR A 11 6.90 1.83 -14.80
CA TYR A 11 7.51 1.81 -16.13
C TYR A 11 8.20 3.13 -16.53
N LYS A 12 7.81 4.27 -15.93
CA LYS A 12 8.46 5.57 -16.10
C LYS A 12 9.75 5.76 -15.28
N GLY A 13 10.22 4.73 -14.58
CA GLY A 13 11.47 4.72 -13.80
C GLY A 13 11.35 5.10 -12.32
N GLN A 14 10.22 5.66 -11.88
CA GLN A 14 10.04 6.03 -10.48
C GLN A 14 9.77 4.81 -9.58
N ARG A 15 10.33 4.85 -8.36
CA ARG A 15 10.18 3.80 -7.36
C ARG A 15 9.13 4.14 -6.31
N TYR A 16 8.40 3.12 -5.90
CA TYR A 16 7.32 3.19 -4.94
C TYR A 16 7.43 2.01 -3.96
N ARG A 17 7.07 2.22 -2.70
CA ARG A 17 6.96 1.14 -1.71
C ARG A 17 5.50 0.79 -1.50
N VAL A 18 5.09 -0.42 -1.82
CA VAL A 18 3.79 -0.97 -1.46
C VAL A 18 3.83 -1.38 0.00
N LEU A 19 2.98 -0.74 0.80
CA LEU A 19 2.81 -1.06 2.22
C LEU A 19 1.87 -2.24 2.41
N GLY A 20 0.87 -2.37 1.53
CA GLY A 20 -0.07 -3.47 1.56
C GLY A 20 -1.36 -3.19 0.79
N THR A 21 -2.36 -4.04 1.03
CA THR A 21 -3.70 -3.91 0.42
C THR A 21 -4.73 -3.55 1.49
N ALA A 22 -5.54 -2.54 1.22
CA ALA A 22 -6.69 -2.13 2.01
C ALA A 22 -8.01 -2.45 1.27
N ARG A 23 -9.15 -2.29 1.93
CA ARG A 23 -10.47 -2.39 1.30
C ARG A 23 -11.13 -1.02 1.31
N HIS A 24 -11.71 -0.63 0.18
CA HIS A 24 -12.55 0.55 0.11
C HIS A 24 -13.77 0.35 1.01
N SER A 25 -14.05 1.26 1.94
CA SER A 25 -15.06 1.06 2.98
C SER A 25 -16.48 0.95 2.44
N GLU A 26 -16.76 1.64 1.33
CA GLU A 26 -18.11 1.68 0.75
C GLU A 26 -18.35 0.54 -0.25
N THR A 27 -17.34 0.16 -1.03
CA THR A 27 -17.48 -0.82 -2.12
C THR A 27 -16.83 -2.17 -1.81
N LEU A 28 -16.05 -2.25 -0.73
CA LEU A 28 -15.22 -3.41 -0.36
C LEU A 28 -14.20 -3.81 -1.42
N GLU A 29 -13.93 -2.94 -2.39
CA GLU A 29 -12.98 -3.19 -3.47
C GLU A 29 -11.54 -3.16 -2.93
N PRO A 30 -10.67 -4.06 -3.40
CA PRO A 30 -9.28 -4.10 -2.97
C PRO A 30 -8.51 -2.89 -3.52
N MET A 31 -7.85 -2.17 -2.61
CA MET A 31 -7.04 -0.98 -2.89
C MET A 31 -5.60 -1.22 -2.45
N VAL A 32 -4.62 -0.78 -3.23
CA VAL A 32 -3.20 -0.86 -2.90
C VAL A 32 -2.78 0.45 -2.26
N VAL A 33 -2.17 0.37 -1.09
CA VAL A 33 -1.61 1.52 -0.38
C VAL A 33 -0.10 1.50 -0.60
N TYR A 34 0.43 2.58 -1.18
CA TYR A 34 1.84 2.67 -1.54
C TYR A 34 2.38 4.09 -1.36
N GLN A 35 3.67 4.20 -1.09
CA GLN A 35 4.38 5.44 -0.86
C GLN A 35 5.34 5.73 -2.02
N ALA A 36 5.40 6.97 -2.48
CA ALA A 36 6.45 7.40 -3.40
C ALA A 36 7.82 7.39 -2.70
N LEU A 37 8.85 6.87 -3.34
CA LEU A 37 10.23 6.90 -2.81
C LEU A 37 11.04 8.07 -3.39
N TYR A 38 10.35 9.15 -3.75
CA TYR A 38 10.91 10.36 -4.34
C TYR A 38 10.11 11.58 -3.89
N GLY A 39 10.72 12.77 -3.99
CA GLY A 39 10.12 14.02 -3.55
C GLY A 39 9.75 13.98 -2.06
N GLU A 40 8.53 14.42 -1.74
CA GLU A 40 7.99 14.50 -0.37
C GLU A 40 7.55 13.14 0.20
N HIS A 41 7.81 12.03 -0.48
CA HIS A 41 7.41 10.68 -0.05
C HIS A 41 5.91 10.52 0.23
N GLY A 42 5.08 11.11 -0.64
CA GLY A 42 3.63 11.09 -0.50
C GLY A 42 3.02 9.68 -0.52
N LEU A 43 1.94 9.50 0.25
CA LEU A 43 1.18 8.26 0.34
C LEU A 43 0.00 8.29 -0.65
N TRP A 44 -0.17 7.19 -1.37
CA TRP A 44 -1.17 7.04 -2.43
C TRP A 44 -1.98 5.77 -2.25
N VAL A 45 -3.23 5.81 -2.73
CA VAL A 45 -4.15 4.68 -2.72
C VAL A 45 -4.74 4.51 -4.12
N ARG A 46 -4.72 3.29 -4.64
CA ARG A 46 -5.24 2.99 -5.99
C ARG A 46 -5.92 1.62 -6.03
N PRO A 47 -6.96 1.41 -6.85
CA PRO A 47 -7.55 0.07 -7.02
C PRO A 47 -6.51 -0.98 -7.43
N ALA A 48 -6.54 -2.14 -6.77
CA ALA A 48 -5.57 -3.21 -6.98
C ALA A 48 -5.59 -3.75 -8.42
N ALA A 49 -6.77 -3.80 -9.04
CA ALA A 49 -6.91 -4.17 -10.44
C ALA A 49 -6.10 -3.27 -11.39
N MET A 50 -6.10 -1.95 -11.15
CA MET A 50 -5.34 -1.00 -11.97
C MET A 50 -3.85 -0.98 -11.64
N PHE A 51 -3.49 -1.37 -10.42
CA PHE A 51 -2.09 -1.46 -10.00
C PHE A 51 -1.40 -2.66 -10.63
N CYS A 52 -2.06 -3.83 -10.61
CA CYS A 52 -1.57 -5.06 -11.24
C CYS A 52 -1.81 -5.13 -12.76
N GLU A 53 -2.20 -4.02 -13.37
CA GLU A 53 -2.51 -3.96 -14.80
C GLU A 53 -1.23 -4.01 -15.64
N THR A 54 -1.27 -4.75 -16.74
CA THR A 54 -0.23 -4.79 -17.76
C THR A 54 -0.55 -3.74 -18.82
N ILE A 55 0.44 -2.93 -19.21
CA ILE A 55 0.34 -1.96 -20.30
C ILE A 55 1.15 -2.45 -21.50
N GLU A 56 0.77 -2.05 -22.70
CA GLU A 56 1.61 -2.22 -23.88
C GLU A 56 2.54 -1.01 -24.02
N LEU A 57 3.86 -1.25 -23.96
CA LEU A 57 4.88 -0.24 -24.24
C LEU A 57 5.72 -0.74 -25.41
N ASP A 58 5.78 0.05 -26.49
CA ASP A 58 6.53 -0.30 -27.71
C ASP A 58 6.15 -1.68 -28.33
N GLY A 59 4.89 -2.10 -28.14
CA GLY A 59 4.39 -3.39 -28.63
C GLY A 59 4.68 -4.57 -27.70
N GLU A 60 5.32 -4.34 -26.55
CA GLU A 60 5.58 -5.36 -25.53
C GLU A 60 4.67 -5.20 -24.31
N PRO A 61 4.05 -6.29 -23.81
CA PRO A 61 3.25 -6.25 -22.60
C PRO A 61 4.16 -6.16 -21.36
N ILE A 62 4.13 -5.02 -20.67
CA ILE A 62 4.90 -4.78 -19.44
C ILE A 62 3.97 -4.50 -18.26
N ALA A 63 4.35 -4.96 -17.07
CA ALA A 63 3.63 -4.61 -15.85
C ALA A 63 3.74 -3.10 -15.61
N ARG A 64 2.61 -2.41 -15.34
CA ARG A 64 2.63 -0.98 -15.01
C ARG A 64 3.54 -0.70 -13.80
N PHE A 65 3.50 -1.59 -12.82
CA PHE A 65 4.38 -1.63 -11.65
C PHE A 65 5.04 -3.00 -11.55
N ALA A 66 6.36 -3.06 -11.71
CA ALA A 66 7.15 -4.26 -11.57
C ALA A 66 7.71 -4.37 -10.15
N LEU A 67 7.56 -5.53 -9.50
CA LEU A 67 8.16 -5.80 -8.20
C LEU A 67 9.69 -5.88 -8.35
N GLU A 68 10.43 -5.03 -7.65
CA GLU A 68 11.89 -5.06 -7.58
C GLU A 68 12.38 -5.84 -6.35
N GLN A 69 11.73 -5.62 -5.20
CA GLN A 69 12.12 -6.22 -3.94
C GLN A 69 10.86 -6.49 -3.11
N ALA A 70 10.64 -7.73 -2.69
CA ALA A 70 9.58 -8.03 -1.72
C ALA A 70 10.05 -7.62 -0.31
N ASP A 71 9.19 -6.95 0.43
CA ASP A 71 9.34 -6.84 1.89
C ASP A 71 8.99 -8.23 2.47
N ASP A 72 9.95 -8.85 3.17
CA ASP A 72 9.71 -10.09 3.91
C ASP A 72 8.99 -9.74 5.22
N GLU A 73 7.69 -9.48 5.11
CA GLU A 73 6.81 -9.20 6.26
C GLU A 73 6.51 -10.47 7.07
N ALA A 74 7.57 -11.12 7.58
CA ALA A 74 7.55 -12.03 8.71
C ALA A 74 8.10 -11.39 10.00
N SER A 75 8.54 -10.12 9.98
CA SER A 75 9.17 -9.47 11.14
C SER A 75 8.81 -7.99 11.30
N GLY A 76 7.52 -7.65 11.47
CA GLY A 76 7.13 -6.24 11.43
C GLY A 76 5.86 -5.83 12.18
N ALA A 77 5.38 -6.59 13.16
CA ALA A 77 4.38 -6.08 14.10
C ALA A 77 4.98 -4.92 14.91
N THR A 78 4.92 -3.69 14.40
CA THR A 78 5.08 -2.50 15.24
C THR A 78 3.76 -2.27 15.96
N SER A 79 3.59 -3.01 17.05
CA SER A 79 2.76 -2.58 18.17
C SER A 79 3.32 -1.26 18.69
N SER A 80 2.60 -0.17 18.48
CA SER A 80 2.65 0.99 19.37
C SER A 80 1.27 1.61 19.45
N ALA A 81 0.35 0.88 20.10
CA ALA A 81 -0.68 1.53 20.87
C ALA A 81 -0.10 1.72 22.28
N PRO A 82 -0.04 2.95 22.84
CA PRO A 82 0.10 3.08 24.27
C PRO A 82 -1.17 2.52 24.90
N ALA A 83 -1.01 1.41 25.62
CA ALA A 83 -1.96 0.99 26.62
C ALA A 83 -1.89 2.03 27.76
N ASP A 84 -2.79 3.02 27.75
CA ASP A 84 -3.53 3.50 28.92
C ASP A 84 -4.41 4.70 28.54
N ALA A 85 -5.71 4.46 28.39
CA ALA A 85 -6.74 5.49 28.57
C ALA A 85 -8.08 4.78 28.74
N THR A 86 -8.37 4.35 29.97
CA THR A 86 -9.72 3.95 30.35
C THR A 86 -10.67 5.12 30.08
N PRO A 87 -11.74 4.96 29.29
CA PRO A 87 -12.78 5.98 29.24
C PRO A 87 -13.52 5.90 30.57
N THR A 88 -13.15 6.77 31.52
CA THR A 88 -13.93 6.97 32.74
C THR A 88 -15.22 7.66 32.33
N TRP A 89 -16.28 6.88 32.15
CA TRP A 89 -17.63 7.40 31.96
C TRP A 89 -18.01 8.20 33.21
N ASN A 90 -18.24 9.51 33.05
CA ASN A 90 -18.71 10.40 34.12
C ASN A 90 -20.02 9.89 34.73
N ARG A 91 -19.94 9.40 35.98
CA ARG A 91 -21.07 9.45 36.92
C ARG A 91 -21.17 10.87 37.45
N THR A 92 -22.20 11.58 37.03
CA THR A 92 -22.67 12.80 37.72
C THR A 92 -23.54 12.36 38.90
N PRO A 93 -23.49 13.06 40.05
CA PRO A 93 -24.31 12.77 41.24
C PRO A 93 -25.82 12.95 41.01
#